data_AF-E0S9Z1-F1
#
_entry.id   AF-E0S9Z1-F1
#
_cell.length_a   1.000
_cell.length_b   1.000
_cell.length_c   1.000
_cell.angle_alpha   90.00
_cell.angle_beta   90.00
_cell.angle_gamma   90.00
#
_symmetry.space_group_name_H-M   'P 1'
#
loop_
_entity.id
_entity.type
_entity.pdbx_description
1 polymer ?
#
loop_
_entity_poly.entity_id
_entity_poly.type
_entity_poly.pdbx_seq_one_letter_code
_entity_poly.pdbx_strand_id
1 'polypeptide(L)'
;MRRILEDRLMRYLREVGYEVVEKRALEVYMGSLETYMLEHLKAVVSVSRHGLKSHSTLLDFLRFIEGKRFEFPFFENVVYEEEVKEEEKEFASPLASSIEKYIHIYDFMPSFPPIHAFRQTIVKAGNKGSKSMNVKNRLEQSLRTEGNLLKLIKASGSLPPFVNFLYKNEWS
;
A
#
# COMPACT_ATOMS: atom_id res chain seq x y z
N MET A 1 -5.48 10.36 -28.36
CA MET A 1 -5.99 9.09 -28.99
C MET A 1 -7.27 9.27 -29.82
N ARG A 2 -8.42 9.65 -29.24
CA ARG A 2 -9.68 9.80 -30.02
C ARG A 2 -9.58 10.75 -31.21
N ARG A 3 -8.93 11.90 -31.03
CA ARG A 3 -8.69 12.88 -32.10
C ARG A 3 -7.89 12.30 -33.27
N ILE A 4 -6.98 11.38 -33.00
CA ILE A 4 -6.15 10.72 -34.03
C ILE A 4 -7.00 9.74 -34.82
N LEU A 5 -7.84 8.94 -34.13
CA LEU A 5 -8.77 8.02 -34.78
C LEU A 5 -9.78 8.78 -35.65
N GLU A 6 -10.30 9.89 -35.15
CA GLU A 6 -11.22 10.77 -35.88
C GLU A 6 -10.57 11.34 -37.14
N ASP A 7 -9.37 11.92 -37.06
CA ASP A 7 -8.63 12.44 -38.22
C ASP A 7 -8.38 11.35 -39.27
N ARG A 8 -7.93 10.16 -38.85
CA ARG A 8 -7.70 9.04 -39.76
C ARG A 8 -8.97 8.55 -40.44
N LEU A 9 -10.05 8.40 -39.67
CA LEU A 9 -11.34 8.02 -40.23
C LEU A 9 -11.85 9.03 -41.24
N MET A 10 -11.74 10.32 -40.93
CA MET A 10 -12.15 11.39 -41.84
C MET A 10 -11.34 11.39 -43.13
N ARG A 11 -10.03 11.10 -43.08
CA ARG A 11 -9.21 10.94 -44.30
C ARG A 11 -9.67 9.75 -45.14
N TYR A 12 -9.86 8.58 -44.53
CA TYR A 12 -10.36 7.41 -45.25
C TYR A 12 -11.74 7.62 -45.85
N LEU A 13 -12.65 8.27 -45.12
CA LEU A 13 -14.00 8.58 -45.62
C LEU A 13 -13.94 9.54 -46.82
N ARG A 14 -13.02 10.51 -46.82
CA ARG A 14 -12.78 11.39 -47.98
C ARG A 14 -12.21 10.63 -49.17
N GLU A 15 -11.26 9.71 -48.96
CA GLU A 15 -10.70 8.87 -50.03
C GLU A 15 -11.77 7.99 -50.70
N VAL A 16 -12.73 7.50 -49.92
CA VAL A 16 -13.87 6.72 -50.43
C VAL A 16 -14.92 7.59 -51.14
N GLY A 17 -14.86 8.92 -50.97
CA GLY A 17 -15.73 9.88 -51.65
C GLY A 17 -16.91 10.40 -50.81
N TYR A 18 -16.88 10.26 -49.48
CA TYR A 18 -17.90 10.85 -48.62
C TYR A 18 -17.65 12.35 -48.41
N GLU A 19 -18.61 13.18 -48.81
CA GLU A 19 -18.56 14.63 -48.62
C GLU A 19 -19.12 15.09 -47.26
N VAL A 20 -20.15 14.39 -46.76
CA VAL A 20 -20.83 14.71 -45.50
C VAL A 20 -20.93 13.45 -44.66
N VAL A 21 -20.59 13.57 -43.38
CA VAL A 21 -20.64 12.48 -42.41
C VAL A 21 -21.50 12.92 -41.24
N GLU A 22 -22.46 12.09 -40.84
CA GLU A 22 -23.24 12.33 -39.64
C GLU A 22 -22.38 12.10 -38.40
N LYS A 23 -22.30 13.10 -37.52
CA LYS A 23 -21.44 13.05 -36.32
C LYS A 23 -21.75 11.86 -35.41
N ARG A 24 -23.03 11.51 -35.25
CA ARG A 24 -23.45 10.37 -34.42
C ARG A 24 -22.96 9.04 -34.98
N ALA A 25 -23.03 8.86 -36.31
CA ALA A 25 -22.54 7.66 -36.97
C ALA A 25 -21.02 7.54 -36.82
N LEU A 26 -20.29 8.66 -36.95
CA LEU A 26 -18.84 8.71 -36.74
C LEU A 26 -18.47 8.31 -35.31
N GLU A 27 -19.17 8.84 -34.30
CA GLU A 27 -18.93 8.50 -32.89
C GLU A 27 -19.17 7.02 -32.59
N VAL A 28 -20.24 6.44 -33.13
CA VAL A 28 -20.54 5.01 -32.97
C VAL A 28 -19.48 4.15 -33.67
N TYR A 29 -19.04 4.55 -34.86
CA TYR A 29 -18.00 3.83 -35.59
C TYR A 29 -16.65 3.90 -34.88
N MET A 30 -16.27 5.05 -34.32
CA MET A 30 -15.07 5.16 -33.50
C MET A 30 -15.15 4.23 -32.28
N GLY A 31 -16.29 4.19 -31.60
CA GLY A 31 -16.50 3.29 -30.47
C GLY A 31 -16.39 1.82 -30.85
N SER A 32 -16.99 1.41 -31.98
CA SER A 32 -16.91 0.02 -32.44
C SER A 32 -15.50 -0.36 -32.89
N LEU A 33 -14.74 0.57 -33.47
CA LEU A 33 -13.35 0.38 -33.86
C LEU A 33 -12.43 0.27 -32.63
N GLU A 34 -12.64 1.09 -31.59
CA GLU A 34 -11.95 0.96 -30.31
C GLU A 34 -12.20 -0.43 -29.70
N THR A 35 -13.45 -0.91 -29.66
CA THR A 35 -13.75 -2.25 -29.12
C THR A 35 -13.14 -3.36 -29.96
N TYR A 36 -13.17 -3.24 -31.29
CA TYR A 36 -12.56 -4.19 -32.21
C TYR A 36 -11.04 -4.30 -32.00
N MET A 37 -10.34 -3.17 -31.90
CA MET A 37 -8.90 -3.15 -31.63
C MET A 37 -8.57 -3.80 -30.29
N LEU A 38 -9.34 -3.50 -29.24
CA LEU A 38 -9.14 -4.10 -27.92
C LEU A 38 -9.35 -5.62 -27.93
N GLU A 39 -10.32 -6.12 -28.69
CA GLU A 39 -10.58 -7.55 -28.79
C GLU A 39 -9.42 -8.28 -29.47
N HIS A 40 -8.87 -7.73 -30.54
CA HIS A 40 -7.66 -8.27 -31.18
C HIS A 40 -6.44 -8.26 -30.26
N LEU A 41 -6.23 -7.16 -29.53
CA LEU A 41 -5.13 -7.09 -28.56
C LEU A 41 -5.29 -8.13 -27.45
N LYS A 42 -6.51 -8.35 -26.93
CA LYS A 42 -6.78 -9.42 -25.96
C LYS A 42 -6.49 -10.80 -26.53
N ALA A 43 -6.84 -11.04 -27.80
CA ALA A 43 -6.54 -12.30 -28.46
C ALA A 43 -5.02 -12.54 -28.58
N VAL A 44 -4.26 -11.52 -28.98
CA VAL A 44 -2.78 -11.59 -29.07
C VAL A 44 -2.14 -11.82 -27.70
N VAL A 45 -2.62 -11.13 -26.67
CA VAL A 45 -2.16 -11.34 -25.28
C VAL A 45 -2.48 -12.75 -24.81
N SER A 46 -3.65 -13.28 -25.15
CA SER A 46 -4.04 -14.66 -24.83
C SER A 46 -3.07 -15.68 -25.45
N VAL A 47 -2.73 -15.51 -26.73
CA VAL A 47 -1.75 -16.36 -27.43
C VAL A 47 -0.37 -16.27 -26.79
N SER A 48 0.06 -15.06 -26.45
CA SER A 48 1.37 -14.82 -25.80
C SER A 48 1.44 -15.48 -24.42
N ARG A 49 0.36 -15.37 -23.63
CA ARG A 49 0.23 -16.02 -22.31
C ARG A 49 0.18 -17.54 -22.42
N HIS A 50 -0.49 -18.07 -23.44
CA HIS A 50 -0.49 -19.52 -23.68
C HIS A 50 0.91 -20.05 -23.99
N GLY A 51 1.74 -19.23 -24.65
CA GLY A 51 3.16 -19.51 -24.84
C GLY A 51 4.07 -19.21 -23.64
N LEU A 52 3.51 -18.86 -22.47
CA LEU A 52 4.24 -18.44 -21.26
C LEU A 52 5.22 -17.26 -21.49
N LYS A 53 4.96 -16.44 -22.52
CA LYS A 53 5.76 -15.25 -22.83
C LYS A 53 5.22 -14.03 -22.08
N SER A 54 6.11 -13.19 -21.55
CA SER A 54 5.76 -11.91 -20.95
C SER A 54 5.44 -10.82 -21.99
N HIS A 55 5.88 -11.00 -23.23
CA HIS A 55 5.72 -10.04 -24.32
C HIS A 55 5.17 -10.72 -25.57
N SER A 56 4.35 -9.99 -26.33
CA SER A 56 3.89 -10.39 -27.64
C SER A 56 4.96 -10.12 -28.70
N THR A 57 5.21 -11.09 -29.55
CA THR A 57 6.13 -11.00 -30.69
C THR A 57 5.36 -10.80 -31.99
N LEU A 58 6.02 -10.29 -33.04
CA LEU A 58 5.40 -10.14 -34.37
C LEU A 58 4.84 -11.45 -34.92
N LEU A 59 5.47 -12.59 -34.59
CA LEU A 59 4.97 -13.91 -34.95
C LEU A 59 3.61 -14.23 -34.32
N ASP A 60 3.39 -13.78 -33.08
CA ASP A 60 2.12 -13.98 -32.38
C ASP A 60 0.99 -13.17 -33.08
N PHE A 61 1.32 -12.04 -33.72
CA PHE A 61 0.39 -11.28 -34.58
C PHE A 61 0.17 -11.95 -35.94
N LEU A 62 1.22 -12.47 -36.58
CA LEU A 62 1.13 -13.13 -37.88
C LEU A 62 0.21 -14.37 -37.86
N ARG A 63 0.12 -15.06 -36.71
CA ARG A 63 -0.83 -16.17 -36.52
C ARG A 63 -2.30 -15.77 -36.71
N PHE A 64 -2.66 -14.51 -36.44
CA PHE A 64 -4.02 -14.00 -36.68
C PHE A 64 -4.24 -13.52 -38.12
N ILE A 65 -3.16 -13.46 -38.91
CA ILE A 65 -3.14 -13.01 -40.30
C ILE A 65 -3.17 -14.21 -41.26
N GLU A 66 -2.84 -15.42 -40.80
CA GLU A 66 -2.85 -16.66 -41.61
C GLU A 66 -4.22 -16.86 -42.30
N GLY A 67 -4.24 -16.66 -43.62
CA GLY A 67 -5.41 -16.84 -44.49
C GLY A 67 -5.92 -15.57 -45.17
N LYS A 68 -5.47 -14.37 -44.77
CA LYS A 68 -5.76 -13.11 -45.49
C LYS A 68 -4.51 -12.69 -46.26
N ARG A 69 -4.65 -12.38 -47.56
CA ARG A 69 -3.56 -11.75 -48.32
C ARG A 69 -3.19 -10.44 -47.61
N PHE A 70 -2.03 -10.42 -46.97
CA PHE A 70 -1.55 -9.26 -46.26
C PHE A 70 -0.70 -8.43 -47.23
N GLU A 71 -1.37 -7.56 -47.96
CA GLU A 71 -0.69 -6.48 -48.67
C GLU A 71 -0.40 -5.42 -47.63
N PHE A 72 0.88 -5.17 -47.34
CA PHE A 72 1.27 -4.02 -46.53
C PHE A 72 0.95 -2.77 -47.35
N PRO A 73 -0.04 -1.95 -46.97
CA PRO A 73 -0.22 -0.66 -47.62
C PRO A 73 1.02 0.19 -47.35
N PHE A 74 1.32 1.08 -48.29
CA PHE A 74 2.40 2.06 -48.13
C PHE A 74 2.14 2.89 -46.87
N PHE A 75 3.07 2.84 -45.90
CA PHE A 75 2.93 3.57 -44.65
C PHE A 75 3.21 5.06 -44.92
N GLU A 76 2.17 5.87 -44.92
CA GLU A 76 2.34 7.33 -44.91
C GLU A 76 2.81 7.78 -43.53
N ASN A 77 4.00 8.37 -43.46
CA ASN A 77 4.54 8.97 -42.24
C ASN A 77 3.72 10.22 -41.88
N VAL A 78 2.73 10.06 -41.01
CA VAL A 78 2.01 11.19 -40.43
C VAL A 78 2.61 11.51 -39.07
N VAL A 79 3.18 12.70 -38.97
CA VAL A 79 3.68 13.25 -37.71
C VAL A 79 2.51 13.90 -36.99
N TYR A 80 2.19 13.39 -35.80
CA TYR A 80 1.25 14.03 -34.89
C TYR A 80 2.04 14.83 -33.86
N GLU A 81 1.53 15.99 -33.46
CA GLU A 81 2.08 16.73 -32.31
C GLU A 81 1.95 15.85 -31.07
N GLU A 82 3.06 15.60 -30.37
CA GLU A 82 3.05 14.84 -29.13
C GLU A 82 2.22 15.61 -28.08
N GLU A 83 1.25 14.91 -27.46
CA GLU A 83 0.59 15.43 -26.27
C GLU A 83 1.68 15.62 -25.20
N VAL A 84 1.99 16.88 -24.86
CA VAL A 84 2.93 17.22 -23.79
C VAL A 84 2.42 16.57 -22.51
N LYS A 85 3.07 15.49 -22.08
CA LYS A 85 2.84 14.94 -20.75
C LYS A 85 3.31 16.00 -19.76
N GLU A 86 2.38 16.60 -19.02
CA GLU A 86 2.74 17.36 -17.84
C GLU A 86 3.44 16.37 -16.89
N GLU A 87 4.76 16.49 -16.80
CA GLU A 87 5.52 15.77 -15.78
C GLU A 87 4.99 16.23 -14.43
N GLU A 88 4.33 15.33 -13.70
CA GLU A 88 3.99 15.56 -12.30
C GLU A 88 5.29 15.89 -11.57
N LYS A 89 5.45 17.16 -11.18
CA LYS A 89 6.65 17.60 -10.48
C LYS A 89 6.75 16.80 -9.19
N GLU A 90 7.79 15.98 -9.10
CA GLU A 90 8.10 15.28 -7.86
C GLU A 90 8.30 16.31 -6.75
N PHE A 91 7.50 16.20 -5.69
CA PHE A 91 7.63 17.08 -4.53
C PHE A 91 9.00 16.85 -3.86
N ALA A 92 9.91 17.81 -4.02
CA ALA A 92 11.18 17.86 -3.32
C ALA A 92 11.01 18.67 -2.03
N SER A 93 11.00 17.98 -0.89
CA SER A 93 11.08 18.65 0.40
C SER A 93 12.47 19.29 0.54
N PRO A 94 12.58 20.57 0.95
CA PRO A 94 13.88 21.22 1.18
C PRO A 94 14.64 20.63 2.38
N LEU A 95 14.01 19.73 3.15
CA LEU A 95 14.55 19.18 4.39
C LEU A 95 14.92 17.70 4.30
N ALA A 96 14.52 16.98 3.25
CA ALA A 96 14.69 15.53 3.17
C ALA A 96 15.17 15.07 1.78
N SER A 97 16.18 14.20 1.77
CA SER A 97 16.61 13.50 0.57
C SER A 97 15.58 12.44 0.13
N SER A 98 15.63 11.99 -1.13
CA SER A 98 14.69 10.99 -1.69
C SER A 98 14.67 9.66 -0.91
N ILE A 99 15.72 9.36 -0.15
CA ILE A 99 15.88 8.16 0.69
C ILE A 99 15.16 8.32 2.05
N GLU A 100 15.06 9.55 2.58
CA GLU A 100 14.44 9.85 3.88
C GLU A 100 12.93 10.09 3.77
N LYS A 101 12.39 10.00 2.55
CA LYS A 101 10.96 10.17 2.22
C LYS A 101 10.02 9.32 3.09
N TYR A 102 10.49 8.20 3.63
CA TYR A 102 9.69 7.30 4.47
C TYR A 102 10.01 7.38 5.97
N ILE A 103 11.01 8.17 6.36
CA ILE A 103 11.34 8.42 7.77
C ILE A 103 10.44 9.53 8.33
N HIS A 104 10.10 10.51 7.49
CA HIS A 104 9.25 11.66 7.82
C HIS A 104 7.87 11.53 7.18
N ILE A 105 7.14 10.44 7.47
CA ILE A 105 5.78 10.20 6.95
C ILE A 105 4.85 11.40 7.22
N TYR A 106 5.08 12.12 8.32
CA TYR A 106 4.32 13.31 8.71
C TYR A 106 4.44 14.49 7.74
N ASP A 107 5.49 14.55 6.91
CA ASP A 107 5.66 15.59 5.88
C ASP A 107 4.73 15.36 4.68
N PHE A 108 4.24 14.13 4.49
CA PHE A 108 3.32 13.73 3.43
C PHE A 108 1.86 13.79 3.88
N MET A 109 1.60 14.05 5.15
CA MET A 109 0.26 14.19 5.67
C MET A 109 -0.20 15.65 5.53
N PRO A 110 -1.48 15.89 5.22
CA PRO A 110 -2.04 17.24 5.34
C PRO A 110 -1.78 17.77 6.75
N SER A 111 -1.51 19.08 6.85
CA SER A 111 -1.19 19.71 8.13
C SER A 111 -2.27 19.37 9.16
N PHE A 112 -1.84 18.85 10.31
CA PHE A 112 -2.77 18.55 11.39
C PHE A 112 -3.51 19.83 11.77
N PRO A 113 -4.83 19.75 12.01
CA PRO A 113 -5.56 20.90 12.48
C PRO A 113 -4.95 21.40 13.80
N PRO A 114 -4.99 22.70 14.07
CA PRO A 114 -4.36 23.27 15.27
C PRO A 114 -4.88 22.62 16.55
N ILE A 115 -4.06 22.61 17.61
CA ILE A 115 -4.26 21.83 18.85
C ILE A 115 -5.66 22.04 19.47
N HIS A 116 -6.26 23.23 19.28
CA HIS A 116 -7.60 23.56 19.76
C HIS A 116 -8.74 22.84 19.03
N ALA A 117 -8.49 22.25 17.86
CA ALA A 117 -9.46 21.47 17.09
C ALA A 117 -9.53 20.00 17.56
N PHE A 118 -8.57 19.53 18.35
CA PHE A 118 -8.63 18.19 18.94
C PHE A 118 -9.50 18.18 20.18
N ARG A 119 -10.35 17.16 20.30
CA ARG A 119 -11.15 16.90 21.50
C ARG A 119 -10.22 16.76 22.69
N GLN A 120 -10.31 17.68 23.66
CA GLN A 120 -9.47 17.71 24.86
C GLN A 120 -9.50 16.35 25.55
N THR A 121 -8.41 15.58 25.42
CA THR A 121 -8.26 14.33 26.17
C THR A 121 -7.76 14.69 27.56
N ILE A 122 -8.44 14.17 28.58
CA ILE A 122 -8.06 14.36 29.99
C ILE A 122 -6.76 13.58 30.21
N VAL A 123 -5.61 14.24 30.07
CA VAL A 123 -4.33 13.64 30.44
C VAL A 123 -4.30 13.54 31.95
N LYS A 124 -4.45 12.32 32.50
CA LYS A 124 -4.21 12.07 33.92
C LYS A 124 -2.77 12.47 34.24
N ALA A 125 -2.60 13.44 35.14
CA ALA A 125 -1.30 13.82 35.66
C ALA A 125 -0.57 12.58 36.21
N GLY A 126 0.52 12.18 35.56
CA GLY A 126 1.32 11.04 36.00
C GLY A 126 2.03 11.40 37.31
N ASN A 127 1.57 10.84 38.43
CA ASN A 127 2.36 10.89 39.66
C ASN A 127 3.66 10.11 39.43
N LYS A 128 4.80 10.81 39.43
CA LYS A 128 6.15 10.24 39.34
C LYS A 128 6.50 9.49 40.63
N GLY A 129 5.80 8.40 40.92
CA GLY A 129 6.21 7.44 41.93
C GLY A 129 7.37 6.60 41.38
N SER A 130 8.56 6.74 41.97
CA SER A 130 9.73 5.94 41.61
C SER A 130 9.47 4.45 41.91
N LYS A 131 9.18 3.66 40.88
CA LYS A 131 8.92 2.22 41.00
C LYS A 131 10.07 1.48 41.71
N SER A 132 11.31 1.95 41.53
CA SER A 132 12.49 1.38 42.18
C SER A 132 12.51 1.60 43.69
N MET A 133 12.01 2.75 44.18
CA MET A 133 11.89 3.00 45.61
C MET A 133 10.89 2.04 46.27
N ASN A 134 9.78 1.75 45.58
CA ASN A 134 8.77 0.81 46.09
C ASN A 134 9.31 -0.63 46.17
N VAL A 135 10.10 -1.07 45.19
CA VAL A 135 10.75 -2.38 45.21
C VAL A 135 11.77 -2.46 46.34
N LYS A 136 12.61 -1.42 46.52
CA LYS A 136 13.57 -1.34 47.62
C LYS A 136 12.89 -1.44 48.98
N ASN A 137 11.83 -0.66 49.20
CA ASN A 137 11.08 -0.67 50.45
C ASN A 137 10.47 -2.05 50.76
N ARG A 138 9.99 -2.76 49.73
CA ARG A 138 9.43 -4.10 49.88
C ARG A 138 10.51 -5.12 50.30
N LEU A 139 11.70 -5.04 49.71
CA LEU A 139 12.82 -5.92 50.06
C LEU A 139 13.33 -5.66 51.48
N GLU A 140 13.45 -4.39 51.87
CA GLU A 140 13.85 -4.02 53.24
C GLU A 140 12.83 -4.49 54.27
N GLN A 141 11.53 -4.42 53.97
CA GLN A 141 10.49 -4.96 54.85
C GLN A 141 10.61 -6.49 55.00
N SER A 142 10.85 -7.24 53.92
CA SER A 142 11.05 -8.69 53.98
C SER A 142 12.24 -9.07 54.87
N LEU A 143 13.38 -8.43 54.65
CA LEU A 143 14.60 -8.65 55.43
C LEU A 143 14.41 -8.36 56.93
N ARG A 144 13.67 -7.28 57.26
CA ARG A 144 13.33 -6.97 58.65
C ARG A 144 12.44 -8.05 59.26
N THR A 145 11.45 -8.55 58.53
CA THR A 145 10.57 -9.62 59.03
C THR A 145 11.32 -10.94 59.25
N GLU A 146 12.21 -11.31 58.33
CA GLU A 146 13.05 -12.51 58.46
C GLU A 146 14.01 -12.42 59.65
N GLY A 147 14.68 -11.26 59.81
CA GLY A 147 15.56 -11.03 60.95
C GLY A 147 14.83 -11.08 62.29
N ASN A 148 13.60 -10.56 62.35
CA ASN A 148 12.77 -10.65 63.55
C ASN A 148 12.31 -12.09 63.82
N LEU A 149 11.96 -12.85 62.79
CA LEU A 149 11.57 -14.25 62.91
C LEU A 149 12.73 -15.12 63.41
N LEU A 150 13.94 -14.89 62.91
CA LEU A 150 15.15 -15.57 63.41
C LEU A 150 15.46 -15.22 64.86
N LYS A 151 15.26 -13.97 65.28
CA LYS A 151 15.40 -13.56 66.68
C LYS A 151 14.37 -14.25 67.57
N LEU A 152 13.12 -14.37 67.12
CA LEU A 152 12.06 -15.08 67.85
C LEU A 152 12.40 -16.57 68.00
N ILE A 153 12.87 -17.23 66.95
CA ILE A 153 13.29 -18.66 67.01
C ILE A 153 14.44 -18.83 68.01
N LYS A 154 15.45 -17.95 67.96
CA LYS A 154 16.60 -18.01 68.89
C LYS A 154 16.18 -17.78 70.34
N ALA A 155 15.24 -16.87 70.60
CA ALA A 155 14.76 -16.57 71.94
C ALA A 155 13.80 -17.64 72.50
N SER A 156 13.01 -18.28 71.64
CA SER A 156 11.99 -19.27 72.03
C SER A 156 12.54 -20.70 72.15
N GLY A 157 13.77 -20.97 71.72
CA GLY A 157 14.42 -22.29 71.77
C GLY A 157 13.72 -23.40 70.95
N SER A 158 12.62 -23.07 70.28
CA SER A 158 11.77 -23.96 69.50
C SER A 158 11.10 -23.15 68.37
N LEU A 159 10.78 -23.82 67.26
CA LEU A 159 10.06 -23.19 66.15
C LEU A 159 8.66 -22.78 66.60
N PRO A 160 8.20 -21.54 66.28
CA PRO A 160 6.84 -21.13 66.60
C PRO A 160 5.82 -22.09 65.96
N PRO A 161 4.80 -22.56 66.70
CA PRO A 161 3.92 -23.65 66.27
C PRO A 161 3.07 -23.34 65.01
N PHE A 162 3.03 -22.08 64.58
CA PHE A 162 2.21 -21.60 63.47
C PHE A 162 2.96 -21.46 62.13
N VAL A 163 4.25 -21.83 62.04
CA VAL A 163 4.98 -21.77 60.75
C VAL A 163 4.73 -23.00 59.87
N ASN A 164 4.17 -24.07 60.43
CA ASN A 164 4.06 -25.34 59.72
C ASN A 164 2.61 -25.59 59.27
N PHE A 165 2.18 -24.93 58.18
CA PHE A 165 0.92 -25.27 57.49
C PHE A 165 0.91 -26.72 56.93
N LEU A 166 2.04 -27.43 56.99
CA LEU A 166 2.19 -28.84 56.64
C LEU A 166 2.17 -29.79 57.86
N TYR A 167 2.03 -29.29 59.09
CA TYR A 167 1.95 -30.14 60.28
C TYR A 167 0.54 -30.74 60.42
N LYS A 168 0.25 -31.74 59.58
CA LYS A 168 -0.76 -32.74 59.93
C LYS A 168 -0.12 -33.69 60.96
N ASN A 169 -0.47 -33.53 62.23
CA ASN A 169 -0.44 -34.66 63.15
C ASN A 169 -1.84 -35.25 63.22
N GLU A 170 -2.01 -36.36 62.51
CA GLU A 170 -3.04 -37.34 62.77
C GLU A 170 -2.71 -37.99 64.14
N TRP A 171 -3.58 -37.74 65.13
CA TRP A 171 -3.90 -38.49 66.36
C TRP A 171 -2.80 -39.31 67.07
N SER A 172 -2.47 -38.87 68.30
CA SER A 172 -2.50 -39.66 69.54
C SER A 172 -2.36 -38.75 70.76
#